data_AF-A0A0A0ERM7-F1
#
_entry.id   AF-A0A0A0ERM7-F1
#
_cell.length_a   1.000
_cell.length_b   1.000
_cell.length_c   1.000
_cell.angle_alpha   90.00
_cell.angle_beta   90.00
_cell.angle_gamma   90.00
#
_symmetry.space_group_name_H-M   'P 1'
#
loop_
_entity.id
_entity.type
_entity.pdbx_description
1 polymer ?
#
loop_
_entity_poly.entity_id
_entity_poly.type
_entity_poly.pdbx_seq_one_letter_code
_entity_poly.pdbx_strand_id
1 'polypeptide(L)'
;MSTPTTRVTRLGLAGLLLATASAVAGEPPVTEVAPIRAAALLSFQCEARVLPTQREVGEALGQYNFSQVYASRARLMSEVGRACQRRGVERVDVVLQPMAAPRHDVRYLAMQTAPAR
;
A
#
# COMPACT_ATOMS: atom_id res chain seq x y z
N MET A 1 -43.95 -6.25 -45.00
CA MET A 1 -43.80 -6.64 -46.42
C MET A 1 -44.11 -5.38 -47.23
N SER A 2 -43.26 -4.74 -48.02
CA SER A 2 -41.91 -5.01 -48.53
C SER A 2 -41.30 -3.69 -49.02
N THR A 3 -39.99 -3.49 -48.88
CA THR A 3 -39.19 -2.42 -49.52
C THR A 3 -38.95 -2.74 -51.01
N PRO A 4 -38.71 -1.74 -51.89
CA PRO A 4 -37.35 -1.59 -52.46
C PRO A 4 -36.96 -0.12 -52.77
N THR A 5 -35.72 0.34 -52.49
CA THR A 5 -34.44 0.16 -53.23
C THR A 5 -34.20 1.20 -54.35
N THR A 6 -33.49 2.28 -53.96
CA THR A 6 -32.27 2.83 -54.58
C THR A 6 -32.25 3.32 -56.03
N ARG A 7 -31.77 4.57 -56.23
CA ARG A 7 -30.79 4.86 -57.29
C ARG A 7 -29.64 5.73 -56.81
N VAL A 8 -28.46 5.20 -57.09
CA VAL A 8 -27.11 5.68 -56.82
C VAL A 8 -26.74 6.78 -57.80
N THR A 9 -26.04 7.83 -57.35
CA THR A 9 -25.30 8.70 -58.27
C THR A 9 -23.94 9.10 -57.67
N ARG A 10 -22.94 8.37 -58.17
CA ARG A 10 -21.60 8.75 -58.65
C ARG A 10 -20.65 9.60 -57.79
N LEU A 11 -19.50 8.96 -57.57
CA LEU A 11 -18.12 9.45 -57.78
C LEU A 11 -17.77 10.88 -57.37
N GLY A 12 -16.86 10.96 -56.41
CA GLY A 12 -15.92 12.07 -56.24
C GLY A 12 -15.11 11.80 -54.97
N LEU A 13 -13.88 11.32 -55.10
CA LEU A 13 -12.65 12.11 -55.23
C LEU A 13 -11.94 12.20 -53.86
N ALA A 14 -10.69 11.77 -53.86
CA ALA A 14 -9.58 12.29 -53.09
C ALA A 14 -9.70 12.37 -51.55
N GLY A 15 -8.82 11.63 -50.88
CA GLY A 15 -8.56 11.83 -49.45
C GLY A 15 -7.47 10.90 -48.93
N LEU A 16 -6.26 11.01 -49.49
CA LEU A 16 -5.07 10.41 -48.92
C LEU A 16 -4.77 11.11 -47.60
N LEU A 17 -5.21 10.55 -46.46
CA LEU A 17 -4.78 10.97 -45.14
C LEU A 17 -3.98 9.83 -44.52
N LEU A 18 -2.64 9.95 -44.60
CA LEU A 18 -1.73 9.15 -43.80
C LEU A 18 -1.98 9.49 -42.31
N ALA A 19 -2.73 8.64 -41.62
CA ALA A 19 -2.76 8.64 -40.16
C ALA A 19 -1.47 7.99 -39.65
N THR A 20 -0.47 8.79 -39.30
CA THR A 20 0.64 8.31 -38.48
C THR A 20 0.12 8.07 -37.06
N ALA A 21 -0.39 6.88 -36.82
CA ALA A 21 -0.72 6.39 -35.49
C ALA A 21 0.59 6.24 -34.71
N SER A 22 0.92 7.24 -33.89
CA SER A 22 1.94 7.08 -32.86
C SER A 22 1.40 6.07 -31.85
N ALA A 23 1.80 4.80 -32.00
CA ALA A 23 1.64 3.80 -30.97
C ALA A 23 2.52 4.21 -29.79
N VAL A 24 1.98 5.03 -28.89
CA VAL A 24 2.54 5.11 -27.55
C VAL A 24 2.22 3.77 -26.91
N ALA A 25 3.24 2.92 -26.80
CA ALA A 25 3.21 1.76 -25.93
C ALA A 25 3.11 2.31 -24.51
N GLY A 26 1.90 2.64 -24.07
CA GLY A 26 1.62 2.94 -22.68
C GLY A 26 1.89 1.66 -21.90
N GLU A 27 3.01 1.63 -21.20
CA GLU A 27 3.21 0.68 -20.12
C GLU A 27 1.94 0.70 -19.25
N PRO A 28 1.39 -0.47 -18.89
CA PRO A 28 0.21 -0.49 -18.04
C PRO A 28 0.54 0.33 -16.79
N PRO A 29 -0.32 1.27 -16.38
CA PRO A 29 -0.13 1.94 -15.10
C PRO A 29 -0.05 0.83 -14.06
N VAL A 30 1.08 0.72 -13.35
CA VAL A 30 1.23 -0.15 -12.20
C VAL A 30 0.17 0.30 -11.20
N THR A 31 -0.99 -0.33 -11.30
CA THR A 31 -2.18 -0.03 -10.54
C THR A 31 -2.00 -0.83 -9.26
N GLU A 32 -1.74 -0.10 -8.18
CA GLU A 32 -1.62 -0.61 -6.80
C GLU A 32 -0.76 -1.88 -6.66
N VAL A 33 0.48 -1.68 -6.22
CA VAL A 33 1.18 -2.74 -5.48
C VAL A 33 0.27 -3.08 -4.29
N ALA A 34 -0.36 -4.26 -4.35
CA ALA A 34 -1.19 -4.76 -3.26
C ALA A 34 -0.40 -4.58 -1.96
N PRO A 35 -0.97 -3.95 -0.92
CA PRO A 35 -0.24 -3.72 0.31
C PRO A 35 0.24 -5.08 0.80
N ILE A 36 1.56 -5.25 0.89
CA ILE A 36 2.16 -6.44 1.47
C ILE A 36 1.51 -6.56 2.84
N ARG A 37 0.65 -7.55 3.03
CA ARG A 37 -0.01 -7.77 4.32
C ARG A 37 1.12 -7.97 5.32
N ALA A 38 1.31 -7.01 6.21
CA ALA A 38 2.36 -7.08 7.21
C ALA A 38 2.17 -8.40 7.98
N ALA A 39 3.21 -9.23 7.99
CA ALA A 39 3.17 -10.46 8.76
C ALA A 39 2.95 -10.12 10.24
N ALA A 40 2.07 -10.85 10.91
CA ALA A 40 1.86 -10.70 12.34
C ALA A 40 3.14 -11.09 13.08
N LEU A 41 3.62 -10.21 13.96
CA LEU A 41 4.73 -10.46 14.86
C LEU A 41 4.27 -11.30 16.06
N LEU A 42 3.08 -11.01 16.59
CA LEU A 42 2.45 -11.72 17.69
C LEU A 42 0.94 -11.82 17.45
N SER A 43 0.34 -12.96 17.77
CA SER A 43 -1.10 -13.22 17.65
C SER A 43 -1.67 -13.67 18.98
N PHE A 44 -2.81 -13.09 19.36
CA PHE A 44 -3.49 -13.36 20.63
C PHE A 44 -4.91 -13.83 20.36
N GLN A 45 -5.27 -15.00 20.88
CA GLN A 45 -6.66 -15.43 20.92
C GLN A 45 -7.32 -14.82 22.16
N CYS A 46 -8.42 -14.09 21.99
CA CYS A 46 -9.05 -13.34 23.09
C CYS A 46 -9.63 -14.22 24.20
N GLU A 47 -9.97 -15.47 23.87
CA GLU A 47 -10.44 -16.47 24.84
C GLU A 47 -9.27 -17.14 25.59
N ALA A 48 -8.08 -17.18 24.99
CA ALA A 48 -6.90 -17.77 25.60
C ALA A 48 -6.24 -16.75 26.53
N ARG A 49 -6.19 -17.04 27.84
CA ARG A 49 -5.42 -16.25 28.81
C ARG A 49 -3.92 -16.60 28.79
N VAL A 50 -3.35 -16.72 27.60
CA VAL A 50 -1.92 -16.96 27.42
C VAL A 50 -1.23 -15.63 27.19
N LEU A 51 -0.27 -15.31 28.06
CA LEU A 51 0.53 -14.11 27.94
C LEU A 51 1.83 -14.44 27.20
N PRO A 52 2.33 -13.55 26.33
CA PRO A 52 3.62 -13.77 25.70
C PRO A 52 4.72 -13.66 26.77
N THR A 53 5.77 -14.42 26.60
CA THR A 53 6.98 -14.34 27.42
C THR A 53 7.72 -13.02 27.14
N GLN A 54 8.59 -12.61 28.06
CA GLN A 54 9.44 -11.43 27.83
C GLN A 54 10.37 -11.63 26.63
N ARG A 55 10.88 -12.85 26.44
CA ARG A 55 11.73 -13.19 25.29
C ARG A 55 11.00 -13.01 23.96
N GLU A 56 9.78 -13.54 23.84
CA GLU A 56 8.98 -13.38 22.61
C GLU A 56 8.68 -11.90 22.32
N VAL A 57 8.35 -11.10 23.33
CA VAL A 57 8.13 -9.66 23.15
C VAL A 57 9.43 -8.94 22.75
N GLY A 58 10.55 -9.27 23.38
CA GLY A 58 11.85 -8.69 23.07
C GLY A 58 12.29 -9.01 21.64
N GLU A 59 12.17 -10.27 21.22
CA GLU A 59 12.49 -10.70 19.85
C GLU A 59 11.57 -10.03 18.83
N ALA A 60 10.25 -9.98 19.07
CA ALA A 60 9.29 -9.37 18.17
C ALA A 60 9.51 -7.86 17.97
N LEU A 61 9.97 -7.15 19.00
CA LEU A 61 10.18 -5.70 18.98
C LEU A 61 11.64 -5.28 18.75
N GLY A 62 12.56 -6.24 18.62
CA GLY A 62 14.00 -5.96 18.53
C GLY A 62 14.58 -5.31 19.81
N GLN A 63 14.01 -5.61 20.98
CA GLN A 63 14.40 -5.05 22.27
C GLN A 63 15.16 -6.07 23.10
N TYR A 64 16.36 -5.69 23.55
CA TYR A 64 17.24 -6.55 24.34
C TYR A 64 17.51 -6.01 25.76
N ASN A 65 16.96 -4.84 26.10
CA ASN A 65 17.00 -4.31 27.45
C ASN A 65 15.78 -4.81 28.25
N PHE A 66 16.04 -5.49 29.37
CA PHE A 66 14.99 -6.12 30.17
C PHE A 66 13.90 -5.14 30.64
N SER A 67 14.29 -3.95 31.13
CA SER A 67 13.34 -2.94 31.61
C SER A 67 12.46 -2.40 30.48
N GLN A 68 13.02 -2.21 29.28
CA GLN A 68 12.25 -1.81 28.10
C GLN A 68 11.27 -2.91 27.68
N VAL A 69 11.74 -4.17 27.62
CA VAL A 69 10.89 -5.32 27.27
C VAL A 69 9.72 -5.46 28.25
N TYR A 70 9.97 -5.30 29.55
CA TYR A 70 8.92 -5.34 30.56
C TYR A 70 7.86 -4.24 30.33
N ALA A 71 8.31 -3.00 30.11
CA ALA A 71 7.40 -1.87 29.86
C ALA A 71 6.59 -2.06 28.57
N SER A 72 7.25 -2.48 27.48
CA SER A 72 6.62 -2.78 26.20
C SER A 72 5.58 -3.90 26.34
N ARG A 73 5.91 -4.98 27.07
CA ARG A 73 5.00 -6.09 27.32
C ARG A 73 3.76 -5.65 28.11
N ALA A 74 3.93 -4.84 29.15
CA ALA A 74 2.81 -4.34 29.95
C ALA A 74 1.86 -3.49 29.09
N ARG A 75 2.41 -2.61 28.25
CA ARG A 75 1.64 -1.80 27.30
C ARG A 75 0.92 -2.67 26.28
N LEU A 76 1.62 -3.62 25.66
CA LEU A 76 1.08 -4.56 24.68
C LEU A 76 -0.14 -5.29 25.24
N MET A 77 -0.04 -5.83 26.45
CA MET A 77 -1.15 -6.56 27.08
C MET A 77 -2.33 -5.66 27.43
N SER A 78 -2.09 -4.40 27.79
CA SER A 78 -3.19 -3.44 27.98
C SER A 78 -3.94 -3.17 26.67
N GLU A 79 -3.21 -2.95 25.57
CA GLU A 79 -3.78 -2.65 24.26
C GLU A 79 -4.52 -3.86 23.67
N VAL A 80 -3.93 -5.07 23.76
CA VAL A 80 -4.57 -6.32 23.37
C VAL A 80 -5.83 -6.58 24.20
N GLY A 81 -5.76 -6.38 25.53
CA GLY A 81 -6.91 -6.56 26.41
C GLY A 81 -8.08 -5.65 26.05
N ARG A 82 -7.82 -4.37 25.76
CA ARG A 82 -8.84 -3.43 25.27
C ARG A 82 -9.39 -3.85 23.90
N ALA A 83 -8.52 -4.32 23.00
CA ALA A 83 -8.93 -4.76 21.68
C ALA A 83 -9.87 -5.98 21.74
N CYS A 84 -9.58 -6.94 22.62
CA CYS A 84 -10.38 -8.15 22.84
C CYS A 84 -11.74 -7.88 23.49
N GLN A 85 -11.91 -6.76 24.20
CA GLN A 85 -13.21 -6.38 24.77
C GLN A 85 -14.19 -5.84 23.71
N ARG A 86 -13.73 -5.58 22.48
CA ARG A 86 -14.61 -5.13 21.40
C ARG A 86 -15.46 -6.30 20.90
N ARG A 87 -16.75 -6.03 20.62
CA ARG A 87 -17.69 -7.05 20.15
C ARG A 87 -17.22 -7.68 18.84
N GLY A 88 -17.27 -9.01 18.77
CA GLY A 88 -16.90 -9.78 17.58
C GLY A 88 -15.40 -9.92 17.33
N VAL A 89 -14.54 -9.50 18.27
CA VAL A 89 -13.09 -9.71 18.16
C VAL A 89 -12.70 -11.02 18.85
N GLU A 90 -12.28 -12.00 18.06
CA GLU A 90 -11.82 -13.31 18.55
C GLU A 90 -10.28 -13.39 18.63
N ARG A 91 -9.59 -12.61 17.80
CA ARG A 91 -8.14 -12.60 17.68
C ARG A 91 -7.60 -11.20 17.42
N VAL A 92 -6.45 -10.90 18.01
CA VAL A 92 -5.70 -9.66 17.83
C VAL A 92 -4.32 -10.00 17.30
N ASP A 93 -4.00 -9.46 16.12
CA ASP A 93 -2.68 -9.61 15.50
C ASP A 93 -1.91 -8.28 15.63
N VAL A 94 -0.67 -8.38 16.11
CA VAL A 94 0.23 -7.25 16.27
C VAL A 94 1.18 -7.27 15.08
N VAL A 95 1.17 -6.18 14.31
CA VAL A 95 1.99 -6.03 13.11
C VAL A 95 2.96 -4.88 13.28
N LEU A 96 4.14 -4.99 12.69
CA LEU A 96 5.01 -3.82 12.54
C LEU A 96 4.42 -2.93 11.45
N GLN A 97 4.02 -1.72 11.81
CA GLN A 97 3.67 -0.73 10.80
C GLN A 97 4.97 -0.05 10.35
N PRO A 98 5.32 -0.10 9.06
CA PRO A 98 6.43 0.70 8.56
C PRO A 98 6.14 2.16 8.89
N MET A 99 7.04 2.83 9.60
CA MET A 99 6.95 4.28 9.73
C MET A 99 6.97 4.85 8.31
N ALA A 100 5.89 5.52 7.90
CA ALA A 100 5.92 6.32 6.69
C ALA A 100 7.11 7.27 6.80
N ALA A 101 7.96 7.29 5.76
CA ALA A 101 9.12 8.16 5.74
C ALA A 101 8.69 9.59 6.09
N PRO A 102 9.41 10.29 6.99
CA PRO A 102 9.11 11.67 7.29
C PRO A 102 9.11 12.47 5.98
N ARG A 103 8.04 13.23 5.72
CA ARG A 103 7.89 14.09 4.52
C ARG A 103 8.80 15.33 4.56
N HIS A 104 10.02 15.17 5.05
CA HIS A 104 11.01 16.23 5.18
C HIS A 104 12.31 15.75 4.53
N ASP A 105 12.37 15.79 3.18
CA ASP A 105 13.61 15.93 2.39
C ASP A 105 13.37 15.85 0.86
N VAL A 106 12.55 16.76 0.31
CA VAL A 106 12.54 17.01 -1.16
C VAL A 106 12.92 18.47 -1.47
N ARG A 107 13.68 19.12 -0.58
CA ARG A 107 14.07 20.54 -0.75
C ARG A 107 15.57 20.81 -0.69
N TYR A 108 16.38 19.81 -1.00
CA TYR A 108 17.82 19.99 -1.26
C TYR A 108 18.16 19.27 -2.56
N LEU A 109 18.91 19.95 -3.45
CA LEU A 109 19.22 19.62 -4.87
C LEU A 109 18.31 20.25 -5.93
N ALA A 110 17.98 21.53 -5.80
CA ALA A 110 17.77 22.39 -6.97
C ALA A 110 18.24 23.82 -6.66
N MET A 111 19.56 24.01 -6.50
CA MET A 111 20.18 25.30 -6.72
C MET A 111 21.19 25.11 -7.85
N GLN A 112 20.69 25.22 -9.08
CA GLN A 112 21.54 25.46 -10.24
C GLN A 112 22.09 26.87 -10.08
N THR A 113 23.33 27.02 -9.62
CA THR A 113 24.05 28.28 -9.79
C THR A 113 24.59 28.33 -11.21
N ALA A 114 24.10 29.33 -11.94
CA ALA A 114 24.30 29.68 -13.34
C ALA A 114 25.77 29.65 -13.83
N PRO A 115 26.01 29.55 -15.16
CA PRO A 115 27.36 29.59 -15.73
C PRO A 115 28.03 30.93 -15.46
N ALA A 116 29.30 30.89 -15.03
CA ALA A 116 30.16 32.05 -15.01
C ALA A 116 30.43 32.52 -16.46
N ARG A 117 30.35 33.84 -16.68
CA ARG A 117 30.69 34.51 -17.94
C ARG A 117 32.18 34.53 -18.19
#